data_AF-A0A849ZW96-F1
#
_entry.id   AF-A0A849ZW96-F1
#
_cell.length_a   1.000
_cell.length_b   1.000
_cell.length_c   1.000
_cell.angle_alpha   90.00
_cell.angle_beta   90.00
_cell.angle_gamma   90.00
#
_symmetry.space_group_name_H-M   'P 1'
#
loop_
_entity.id
_entity.type
_entity.pdbx_description
1 polymer ?
#
loop_
_entity_poly.entity_id
_entity_poly.type
_entity_poly.pdbx_seq_one_letter_code
_entity_poly.pdbx_strand_id
1 'polypeptide(L)'
;GPNASGAFPSAVHDAQMLKVPPGGIPTNLALHELGHILGFRHEHERGEAAPRYCDDLTSYHALTEFDPQSVMMYADCTVGTAILGTIPPSRLDGIGARRAYGNPRWWYAGAF
;
A
#
# COMPACT_ATOMS: atom_id res chain seq x y z
N GLY A 1 -6.03 -9.45 -15.40
CA GLY A 1 -4.55 -9.37 -15.27
C GLY A 1 -4.18 -9.77 -13.86
N PRO A 2 -2.92 -9.76 -13.42
CA PRO A 2 -2.46 -10.36 -12.17
C PRO A 2 -3.01 -9.57 -10.97
N ASN A 3 -4.21 -9.92 -10.53
CA ASN A 3 -4.80 -9.36 -9.31
C ASN A 3 -4.08 -9.97 -8.12
N ALA A 4 -3.08 -9.26 -7.62
CA ALA A 4 -2.61 -9.49 -6.27
C ALA A 4 -3.66 -8.84 -5.36
N SER A 5 -4.36 -9.67 -4.59
CA SER A 5 -5.27 -9.24 -3.53
C SER A 5 -4.54 -9.54 -2.22
N GLY A 6 -4.27 -8.50 -1.44
CA GLY A 6 -3.50 -8.67 -0.21
C GLY A 6 -4.26 -9.32 0.92
N ALA A 7 -3.48 -9.96 1.80
CA ALA A 7 -3.92 -10.41 3.09
C ALA A 7 -4.25 -9.20 3.97
N PHE A 8 -5.55 -8.91 4.14
CA PHE A 8 -5.96 -7.93 5.14
C PHE A 8 -6.01 -8.59 6.52
N PRO A 9 -5.66 -7.87 7.60
CA PRO A 9 -5.84 -8.37 8.97
C PRO A 9 -7.29 -8.77 9.28
N SER A 10 -8.26 -8.22 8.54
CA SER A 10 -9.69 -8.54 8.62
C SER A 10 -10.09 -9.82 7.87
N ALA A 11 -9.22 -10.37 7.00
CA ALA A 11 -9.48 -11.60 6.28
C ALA A 11 -9.30 -12.81 7.21
N VAL A 12 -10.09 -13.87 6.98
CA VAL A 12 -9.89 -15.17 7.65
C VAL A 12 -8.47 -15.68 7.39
N HIS A 13 -7.88 -16.39 8.35
CA HIS A 13 -6.49 -16.85 8.30
C HIS A 13 -6.10 -17.50 6.96
N ASP A 14 -6.98 -18.34 6.39
CA ASP A 14 -6.71 -19.06 5.14
C ASP A 14 -6.79 -18.17 3.88
N ALA A 15 -7.31 -16.95 4.02
CA ALA A 15 -7.31 -15.92 2.99
C ALA A 15 -6.10 -14.98 3.09
N GLN A 16 -5.29 -15.09 4.16
CA GLN A 16 -4.06 -14.30 4.34
C GLN A 16 -2.88 -14.92 3.57
N MET A 17 -3.00 -15.05 2.26
CA MET A 17 -1.95 -15.62 1.41
C MET A 17 -1.46 -14.65 0.35
N LEU A 18 -0.14 -14.51 0.26
CA LEU A 18 0.51 -13.88 -0.88
C LEU A 18 0.62 -14.89 -2.03
N LYS A 19 -0.11 -14.65 -3.12
CA LYS A 19 -0.01 -15.49 -4.33
C LYS A 19 1.23 -15.10 -5.13
N VAL A 20 2.24 -15.96 -5.12
CA VAL A 20 3.48 -15.79 -5.90
C VAL A 20 3.40 -16.64 -7.18
N PRO A 21 3.48 -16.04 -8.38
CA PRO A 21 3.50 -16.82 -9.62
C PRO A 21 4.88 -17.50 -9.82
N PRO A 22 4.99 -18.52 -10.68
CA PRO A 22 6.25 -19.24 -10.94
C PRO A 22 7.41 -18.37 -11.46
N GLY A 23 7.14 -17.14 -11.92
CA GLY A 23 8.15 -16.15 -12.31
C GLY A 23 8.60 -15.21 -11.18
N GLY A 24 8.15 -15.44 -9.95
CA GLY A 24 8.37 -14.54 -8.82
C GLY A 24 7.48 -13.29 -8.87
N ILE A 25 7.62 -12.44 -7.85
CA ILE A 25 6.96 -11.13 -7.78
C ILE A 25 8.00 -10.01 -7.89
N PRO A 26 7.71 -8.92 -8.63
CA PRO A 26 8.55 -7.72 -8.58
C PRO A 26 8.71 -7.21 -7.15
N THR A 27 9.88 -6.68 -6.80
CA THR A 27 10.17 -6.18 -5.44
C THR A 27 9.11 -5.20 -4.94
N ASN A 28 8.66 -4.27 -5.79
CA ASN A 28 7.68 -3.27 -5.37
C ASN A 28 6.27 -3.85 -5.23
N LEU A 29 5.95 -4.92 -5.96
CA LEU A 29 4.70 -5.67 -5.73
C LEU A 29 4.77 -6.39 -4.38
N ALA A 30 5.92 -6.99 -4.03
CA ALA A 30 6.10 -7.58 -2.70
C ALA A 30 5.92 -6.56 -1.57
N LEU A 31 6.37 -5.31 -1.78
CA LEU A 31 6.20 -4.21 -0.81
C LEU A 31 4.74 -3.76 -0.70
N HIS A 32 3.99 -3.69 -1.81
CA HIS A 32 2.54 -3.43 -1.80
C HIS A 32 1.81 -4.47 -0.94
N GLU A 33 2.09 -5.75 -1.18
CA GLU A 33 1.44 -6.85 -0.47
C GLU A 33 1.84 -6.92 1.00
N LEU A 34 3.10 -6.63 1.31
CA LEU A 34 3.54 -6.42 2.70
C LEU A 34 2.77 -5.27 3.36
N GLY A 35 2.48 -4.20 2.61
CA GLY A 35 1.65 -3.11 3.09
C GLY A 35 0.28 -3.58 3.57
N HIS A 36 -0.39 -4.44 2.80
CA HIS A 36 -1.66 -5.06 3.20
C HIS A 36 -1.55 -5.93 4.45
N ILE A 37 -0.50 -6.75 4.56
CA ILE A 37 -0.22 -7.57 5.75
C ILE A 37 -0.05 -6.67 6.99
N LEU A 38 0.58 -5.52 6.84
CA LEU A 38 0.74 -4.50 7.88
C LEU A 38 -0.54 -3.64 8.09
N GLY A 39 -1.64 -3.96 7.43
CA GLY A 39 -2.92 -3.27 7.59
C GLY A 39 -3.05 -1.96 6.81
N PHE A 40 -2.13 -1.65 5.88
CA PHE A 40 -2.30 -0.52 4.97
C PHE A 40 -3.31 -0.87 3.87
N ARG A 41 -4.17 0.09 3.61
CA ARG A 41 -5.24 0.04 2.63
C ARG A 41 -4.81 0.70 1.32
N HIS A 42 -5.59 0.52 0.26
CA HIS A 42 -5.26 1.18 -1.00
C HIS A 42 -5.45 2.68 -0.87
N GLU A 43 -4.51 3.45 -1.42
CA GLU A 43 -4.53 4.91 -1.29
C GLU A 43 -5.75 5.54 -1.99
N HIS A 44 -6.28 4.88 -3.02
CA HIS A 44 -7.49 5.31 -3.73
C HIS A 44 -8.78 5.12 -2.93
N GLU A 45 -8.79 4.30 -1.87
CA GLU A 45 -9.97 4.12 -0.99
C GLU A 45 -10.21 5.38 -0.12
N ARG A 46 -9.30 6.36 -0.19
CA ARG A 46 -9.51 7.69 0.38
C ARG A 46 -10.52 8.44 -0.50
N GLY A 47 -11.71 8.68 0.04
CA GLY A 47 -12.78 9.43 -0.64
C GLY A 47 -12.42 10.86 -1.07
N GLU A 48 -11.23 11.37 -0.70
CA GLU A 48 -10.66 12.63 -1.18
C GLU A 48 -10.16 12.56 -2.63
N ALA A 49 -9.91 11.35 -3.18
CA ALA A 49 -9.24 11.18 -4.46
C ALA A 49 -9.91 10.22 -5.46
N ALA A 50 -11.01 9.54 -5.10
CA ALA A 50 -11.66 8.60 -6.00
C ALA A 50 -12.68 9.28 -6.94
N PRO A 51 -12.61 9.06 -8.26
CA PRO A 51 -13.74 9.30 -9.15
C PRO A 51 -14.83 8.24 -8.92
N ARG A 52 -15.67 8.40 -7.88
CA ARG A 52 -16.99 7.76 -7.62
C ARG A 52 -17.14 6.23 -7.73
N TYR A 53 -16.13 5.48 -8.17
CA TYR A 53 -16.18 4.04 -8.48
C TYR A 53 -15.23 3.19 -7.63
N CYS A 54 -14.47 3.82 -6.73
CA CYS A 54 -13.45 3.13 -5.92
C CYS A 54 -13.61 3.41 -4.42
N ASP A 55 -14.76 3.94 -3.99
CA ASP A 55 -15.07 4.18 -2.59
C ASP A 55 -15.50 2.88 -1.91
N ASP A 56 -14.62 2.25 -1.12
CA ASP A 56 -15.06 1.34 -0.07
C ASP A 56 -15.21 2.12 1.24
N LEU A 57 -16.46 2.30 1.69
CA LEU A 57 -16.88 3.11 2.84
C LEU A 57 -16.62 2.42 4.18
N THR A 58 -15.49 1.72 4.32
CA THR A 58 -15.08 1.13 5.59
C THR A 58 -14.14 2.07 6.35
N SER A 59 -14.22 2.05 7.68
CA SER A 59 -13.49 2.98 8.55
C SER A 59 -11.98 2.88 8.33
N TYR A 60 -11.35 3.94 7.83
CA TYR A 60 -9.90 4.09 7.75
C TYR A 60 -9.44 5.28 8.59
N HIS A 61 -8.18 5.25 9.04
CA HIS A 61 -7.53 6.40 9.65
C HIS A 61 -6.41 6.88 8.71
N ALA A 62 -6.57 8.10 8.17
CA ALA A 62 -5.54 8.72 7.36
C ALA A 62 -4.27 8.98 8.20
N LEU A 63 -3.17 8.33 7.81
CA LEU A 63 -1.87 8.50 8.47
C LEU A 63 -1.04 9.62 7.83
N THR A 64 -1.32 10.00 6.59
CA THR A 64 -0.65 11.08 5.83
C THR A 64 -1.65 11.85 4.97
N GLU A 65 -1.20 12.92 4.28
CA GLU A 65 -1.95 13.49 3.14
C GLU A 65 -2.05 12.50 1.98
N PHE A 66 -2.94 12.75 1.01
CA PHE A 66 -3.15 11.87 -0.15
C PHE A 66 -1.90 11.77 -1.02
N ASP A 67 -1.50 10.55 -1.36
CA ASP A 67 -0.27 10.29 -2.10
C ASP A 67 -0.50 9.56 -3.44
N PRO A 68 -0.56 10.29 -4.58
CA PRO A 68 -0.73 9.66 -5.89
C PRO A 68 0.43 8.76 -6.31
N GLN A 69 1.57 8.80 -5.59
CA GLN A 69 2.76 7.98 -5.84
C GLN A 69 2.94 6.86 -4.81
N SER A 70 1.97 6.66 -3.90
CA SER A 70 2.05 5.59 -2.91
C SER A 70 2.19 4.23 -3.57
N VAL A 71 3.00 3.35 -2.98
CA VAL A 71 3.07 1.94 -3.36
C VAL A 71 1.72 1.24 -3.18
N MET A 72 0.83 1.79 -2.33
CA MET A 72 -0.54 1.31 -2.10
C MET A 72 -1.56 1.90 -3.09
N MET A 73 -1.15 2.70 -4.07
CA MET A 73 -2.04 3.16 -5.13
C MET A 73 -2.38 2.01 -6.10
N TYR A 74 -3.65 1.91 -6.50
CA TYR A 74 -4.07 0.93 -7.50
C TYR A 74 -3.72 1.43 -8.90
N ALA A 75 -3.11 0.59 -9.76
CA ALA A 75 -2.61 1.02 -11.08
C ALA A 75 -3.65 1.75 -11.91
N ASP A 76 -4.90 1.27 -11.94
CA ASP A 76 -5.96 1.86 -12.77
C ASP A 76 -6.44 3.22 -12.21
N CYS A 77 -5.98 3.59 -11.01
CA CYS A 77 -6.25 4.87 -10.35
C CYS A 77 -4.97 5.71 -10.12
N THR A 78 -3.80 5.25 -10.60
CA THR A 78 -2.57 6.04 -10.52
C THR A 78 -2.63 7.26 -11.46
N VAL A 79 -2.01 8.36 -11.04
CA VAL A 79 -1.78 9.51 -11.93
C VAL A 79 -0.52 9.22 -12.75
N GLY A 80 -0.67 8.74 -13.99
CA GLY A 80 0.44 8.53 -14.95
C GLY A 80 0.52 7.10 -15.52
N THR A 81 1.61 6.78 -16.23
CA THR A 81 1.86 5.47 -16.86
C THR A 81 2.43 4.43 -15.88
N ALA A 82 2.11 4.55 -14.59
CA ALA A 82 2.78 3.79 -13.55
C ALA A 82 2.19 2.38 -13.47
N ILE A 83 3.04 1.38 -13.77
CA ILE A 83 2.64 -0.02 -13.75
C ILE A 83 2.80 -0.54 -12.31
N LEU A 84 1.76 -1.19 -11.76
CA LEU A 84 1.84 -1.89 -10.47
C LEU A 84 3.13 -2.75 -10.41
N GLY A 85 3.92 -2.58 -9.35
CA GLY A 85 5.17 -3.31 -9.16
C GLY A 85 6.44 -2.66 -9.75
N THR A 86 6.36 -1.45 -10.32
CA THR A 86 7.56 -0.67 -10.73
C THR A 86 7.81 0.59 -9.92
N ILE A 87 6.82 1.06 -9.14
CA ILE A 87 6.94 2.26 -8.31
C ILE A 87 7.58 1.90 -6.96
N PRO A 88 8.73 2.49 -6.57
CA PRO A 88 9.29 2.30 -5.24
C PRO A 88 8.40 2.98 -4.17
N PRO A 89 8.48 2.58 -2.89
CA PRO A 89 7.76 3.26 -1.82
C PRO A 89 8.04 4.76 -1.80
N SER A 90 7.00 5.55 -1.65
CA SER A 90 7.10 7.00 -1.59
C SER A 90 7.68 7.46 -0.24
N ARG A 91 7.98 8.76 -0.15
CA ARG A 91 8.32 9.38 1.12
C ARG A 91 7.16 9.30 2.13
N LEU A 92 5.92 9.42 1.67
CA LEU A 92 4.73 9.40 2.52
C LEU A 92 4.41 7.97 2.99
N ASP A 93 4.65 6.93 2.20
CA ASP A 93 4.56 5.52 2.63
C ASP A 93 5.43 5.27 3.88
N GLY A 94 6.68 5.74 3.84
CA GLY A 94 7.59 5.64 4.98
C GLY A 94 7.13 6.44 6.21
N ILE A 95 6.53 7.63 6.01
CA ILE A 95 5.98 8.44 7.11
C ILE A 95 4.75 7.75 7.73
N GLY A 96 3.85 7.22 6.90
CA GLY A 96 2.68 6.47 7.34
C GLY A 96 3.06 5.26 8.17
N ALA A 97 4.02 4.46 7.69
CA ALA A 97 4.54 3.30 8.42
C ALA A 97 5.09 3.68 9.80
N ARG A 98 5.87 4.77 9.89
CA ARG A 98 6.40 5.27 11.17
C ARG A 98 5.32 5.82 12.11
N ARG A 99 4.24 6.40 11.57
CA ARG A 99 3.10 6.84 12.39
C ARG A 99 2.31 5.67 12.95
N ALA A 100 2.16 4.59 12.20
CA ALA A 100 1.46 3.38 12.65
C ALA A 100 2.28 2.54 13.64
N TYR A 101 3.57 2.31 13.35
CA TYR A 101 4.40 1.32 14.05
C TYR A 101 5.58 1.91 14.84
N GLY A 102 5.77 3.23 14.80
CA GLY A 102 6.90 3.91 15.42
C GLY A 102 8.16 3.91 14.55
N ASN A 103 9.18 4.64 15.01
CA ASN A 103 10.48 4.67 14.35
C ASN A 103 11.25 3.37 14.62
N PRO A 104 12.01 2.84 13.64
CA PRO A 104 12.94 1.76 13.89
C PRO A 104 13.93 2.18 14.97
N ARG A 105 14.25 1.30 15.91
CA ARG A 105 15.21 1.59 17.00
C ARG A 105 16.62 1.95 16.51
N TRP A 106 16.96 1.59 15.27
CA TRP A 106 18.23 1.92 14.61
C TRP A 106 18.17 3.24 13.81
N TRP A 107 17.01 3.89 13.73
CA TRP A 107 16.82 5.18 13.07
C TRP A 107 17.11 6.33 14.05
N TYR A 108 18.37 6.48 14.47
CA TYR A 108 18.79 7.63 15.26
C TYR A 108 18.52 8.93 14.48
N ALA A 109 17.88 9.88 15.15
CA ALA A 109 17.57 11.22 14.65
C ALA A 109 18.85 11.93 14.17
N GLY A 110 19.07 11.99 12.86
CA GLY A 110 20.27 12.63 12.31
C GLY A 110 20.53 12.44 10.81
N ALA A 111 19.76 11.61 10.09
CA ALA A 111 19.85 11.55 8.64
C ALA A 111 18.73 12.40 8.01
N PHE A 112 19.10 13.63 7.63
CA PHE A 112 18.65 14.53 6.55
C PHE A 112 18.74 15.99 6.98
#